data_AF-A0A7Z9P3H0-F1
#
_entry.id   AF-A0A7Z9P3H0-F1
#
_cell.length_a   1.000
_cell.length_b   1.000
_cell.length_c   1.000
_cell.angle_alpha   90.00
_cell.angle_beta   90.00
_cell.angle_gamma   90.00
#
_symmetry.space_group_name_H-M   'P 1'
#
loop_
_entity.id
_entity.type
_entity.pdbx_description
1 polymer ?
#
loop_
_entity_poly.entity_id
_entity_poly.type
_entity_poly.pdbx_seq_one_letter_code
_entity_poly.pdbx_strand_id
1 'polypeptide(L)'
;MSEWYKDGLSFSCTQCGNCCTGPPGAVWFTDEEGVAMAKKLKISLEDFYGRYARKIGIRWSLTENVISGKYDCVFLDRTAEKATCSLYEARPLQCRTWPFWRENL
;
A
#
# COMPACT_ATOMS: atom_id res chain seq x y z
N MET A 1 -24.53 14.10 -24.72
CA MET A 1 -24.38 13.93 -23.26
C MET A 1 -22.93 13.57 -23.01
N SER A 2 -22.14 14.47 -22.42
CA SER A 2 -20.74 14.15 -22.11
C SER A 2 -20.73 13.17 -20.93
N GLU A 3 -20.16 11.99 -21.14
CA GLU A 3 -19.95 11.02 -20.06
C GLU A 3 -19.08 11.64 -18.96
N TRP A 4 -19.50 11.49 -17.71
CA TRP A 4 -18.88 12.08 -16.52
C TRP A 4 -17.43 11.63 -16.25
N TYR A 5 -16.93 10.64 -16.99
CA TYR A 5 -15.56 10.11 -16.91
C TYR A 5 -14.62 10.58 -18.04
N LYS A 6 -15.10 11.41 -18.98
CA LYS A 6 -14.31 11.81 -20.17
C LYS A 6 -12.99 12.50 -19.84
N ASP A 7 -12.92 13.20 -18.71
CA ASP A 7 -11.73 13.95 -18.31
C ASP A 7 -10.81 13.15 -17.35
N GLY A 8 -11.09 11.85 -17.18
CA GLY A 8 -10.37 10.98 -16.24
C GLY A 8 -10.83 11.16 -14.80
N LEU A 9 -10.56 10.12 -13.98
CA LEU A 9 -10.88 10.15 -12.56
C LEU A 9 -9.65 10.60 -11.77
N SER A 10 -9.73 11.76 -11.12
CA SER A 10 -8.68 12.24 -10.23
C SER A 10 -8.95 11.76 -8.80
N PHE A 11 -8.04 10.96 -8.24
CA PHE A 11 -8.05 10.60 -6.82
C PHE A 11 -6.83 11.19 -6.11
N SER A 12 -7.05 11.80 -4.94
CA SER A 12 -6.00 12.25 -4.03
C SER A 12 -6.18 11.57 -2.66
N CYS A 13 -5.07 11.19 -2.03
CA CYS A 13 -5.14 10.56 -0.71
C CYS A 13 -5.66 11.56 0.32
N THR A 14 -6.76 11.21 0.97
CA THR A 14 -7.37 12.01 2.05
C THR A 14 -6.87 11.61 3.44
N GLN A 15 -5.83 10.75 3.51
CA GLN A 15 -5.28 10.23 4.77
C GLN A 15 -6.32 9.45 5.61
N CYS A 16 -7.28 8.80 4.94
CA CYS A 16 -8.31 7.98 5.58
C CYS A 16 -7.80 6.60 6.03
N GLY A 17 -6.69 6.13 5.45
CA GLY A 17 -6.12 4.80 5.73
C GLY A 17 -6.87 3.63 5.09
N ASN A 18 -7.93 3.87 4.32
CA ASN A 18 -8.77 2.82 3.73
C ASN A 18 -8.02 1.92 2.73
N CYS A 19 -6.98 2.43 2.07
CA CYS A 19 -6.15 1.62 1.17
C CYS A 19 -5.11 0.75 1.91
N CYS A 20 -4.94 0.95 3.21
CA CYS A 20 -3.92 0.30 4.03
C CYS A 20 -4.49 -0.65 5.10
N THR A 21 -5.81 -0.86 5.14
CA THR A 21 -6.51 -1.70 6.12
C THR A 21 -7.58 -2.52 5.41
N GLY A 22 -8.00 -3.64 6.00
CA GLY A 22 -9.10 -4.41 5.45
C GLY A 22 -9.13 -5.87 5.88
N PRO A 23 -9.86 -6.71 5.12
CA PRO A 23 -9.81 -8.16 5.28
C PRO A 23 -8.40 -8.70 4.95
N PRO A 24 -8.11 -9.98 5.26
CA PRO A 24 -6.87 -10.61 4.82
C PRO A 24 -6.67 -10.44 3.32
N GLY A 25 -5.46 -10.05 2.92
CA GLY A 25 -5.13 -9.78 1.52
C GLY A 25 -3.64 -9.81 1.26
N ALA A 26 -3.23 -9.28 0.11
CA ALA A 26 -1.83 -9.12 -0.22
C ALA A 26 -1.62 -7.81 -0.97
N VAL A 27 -0.58 -7.09 -0.56
CA VAL A 27 -0.09 -5.90 -1.26
C VAL A 27 1.16 -6.31 -2.02
N TRP A 28 0.95 -6.72 -3.27
CA TRP A 28 1.98 -7.15 -4.18
C TRP A 28 2.86 -6.00 -4.63
N PHE A 29 4.15 -6.28 -4.79
CA PHE A 29 5.10 -5.35 -5.34
C PHE A 29 6.17 -6.07 -6.19
N THR A 30 6.81 -5.36 -7.11
CA THR A 30 7.95 -5.87 -7.91
C THR A 30 9.28 -5.66 -7.19
N ASP A 31 10.35 -6.31 -7.63
CA ASP A 31 11.66 -6.14 -7.01
C ASP A 31 12.17 -4.68 -7.12
N GLU A 32 11.85 -3.99 -8.21
CA GLU A 32 12.17 -2.56 -8.37
C GLU A 32 11.43 -1.68 -7.34
N GLU A 33 10.16 -2.00 -7.06
CA GLU A 33 9.39 -1.34 -6.01
C GLU A 33 9.95 -1.65 -4.63
N GLY A 34 10.40 -2.89 -4.40
CA GLY A 34 11.13 -3.30 -3.20
C GLY A 34 12.37 -2.45 -2.96
N VAL A 35 13.19 -2.25 -4.00
CA VAL A 35 14.38 -1.38 -3.95
C VAL A 35 14.00 0.07 -3.64
N ALA A 36 12.94 0.59 -4.27
CA ALA A 36 12.47 1.95 -4.02
C ALA A 36 11.98 2.14 -2.58
N MET A 37 11.25 1.17 -2.04
CA MET A 37 10.75 1.18 -0.66
C MET A 37 11.90 1.07 0.36
N ALA A 38 12.86 0.17 0.15
CA ALA A 38 14.07 0.06 0.98
C ALA A 38 14.86 1.37 1.02
N LYS A 39 15.05 2.01 -0.15
CA LYS A 39 15.72 3.32 -0.27
C LYS A 39 14.96 4.41 0.48
N LYS A 40 13.63 4.44 0.39
CA LYS A 40 12.79 5.41 1.12
C LYS A 40 12.92 5.26 2.64
N LEU A 41 13.03 4.02 3.12
CA LEU A 41 13.23 3.68 4.53
C LEU A 41 14.68 3.85 4.99
N LYS A 42 15.62 4.06 4.06
CA LYS A 42 17.07 4.16 4.32
C LYS A 42 17.64 2.91 5.00
N ILE A 43 17.18 1.74 4.58
CA ILE A 43 17.65 0.44 5.04
C ILE A 43 18.18 -0.40 3.87
N SER A 44 18.86 -1.51 4.18
CA SER A 44 19.27 -2.46 3.16
C SER A 44 18.06 -3.16 2.53
N LEU A 45 18.23 -3.65 1.29
CA LEU A 45 17.18 -4.43 0.63
C LEU A 45 16.89 -5.73 1.39
N GLU A 46 17.92 -6.35 1.96
CA GLU A 46 17.79 -7.56 2.78
C GLU A 46 16.95 -7.29 4.04
N ASP A 47 17.25 -6.19 4.77
CA ASP A 47 16.44 -5.78 5.92
C ASP A 47 14.99 -5.49 5.53
N PHE A 48 14.78 -4.89 4.36
CA PHE A 48 13.43 -4.61 3.87
C PHE A 48 12.65 -5.91 3.67
N TYR A 49 13.20 -6.88 2.94
CA TYR A 49 12.53 -8.15 2.72
C TYR A 49 12.36 -8.95 4.02
N GLY A 50 13.32 -8.90 4.95
CA GLY A 50 13.25 -9.62 6.21
C GLY A 50 12.23 -9.06 7.20
N ARG A 51 11.97 -7.75 7.18
CA ARG A 51 11.12 -7.06 8.17
C ARG A 51 9.73 -6.71 7.65
N TYR A 52 9.64 -6.32 6.39
CA TYR A 52 8.44 -5.67 5.84
C TYR A 52 7.81 -6.42 4.68
N ALA A 53 8.41 -7.51 4.21
CA ALA A 53 7.87 -8.34 3.16
C ALA A 53 7.65 -9.78 3.63
N ARG A 54 6.69 -10.44 3.00
CA ARG A 54 6.46 -11.88 3.10
C ARG A 54 6.32 -12.47 1.70
N LYS A 55 6.71 -13.74 1.56
CA LYS A 55 6.55 -14.46 0.32
C LYS A 55 5.25 -15.25 0.35
N ILE A 56 4.42 -15.09 -0.69
CA ILE A 56 3.21 -15.88 -0.91
C ILE A 56 3.38 -16.56 -2.27
N GLY A 57 3.65 -17.87 -2.25
CA GLY A 57 4.09 -18.60 -3.44
C GLY A 57 5.40 -18.04 -3.98
N ILE A 58 5.38 -17.52 -5.21
CA ILE A 58 6.56 -16.94 -5.86
C ILE A 58 6.65 -15.41 -5.74
N ARG A 59 5.61 -14.74 -5.23
CA ARG A 59 5.50 -13.28 -5.22
C ARG A 59 5.73 -12.71 -3.83
N TRP A 60 6.18 -11.45 -3.79
CA TRP A 60 6.36 -10.69 -2.56
C TRP A 60 5.15 -9.83 -2.27
N SER A 61 4.71 -9.86 -1.01
CA SER A 61 3.68 -8.97 -0.46
C SER A 61 4.24 -8.22 0.74
N LEU A 62 3.78 -6.99 0.97
CA LEU A 62 4.02 -6.33 2.26
C LEU A 62 3.36 -7.13 3.39
N THR A 63 3.94 -7.03 4.59
CA THR A 63 3.37 -7.58 5.82
C THR A 63 2.28 -6.68 6.40
N GLU A 64 1.46 -7.26 7.26
CA GLU A 64 0.36 -6.60 7.96
C GLU A 64 0.41 -6.92 9.46
N ASN A 65 -0.03 -5.96 10.25
CA ASN A 65 -0.32 -6.09 11.67
C ASN A 65 -1.81 -6.35 11.85
N VAL A 66 -2.17 -7.31 12.70
CA VAL A 66 -3.59 -7.56 13.03
C VAL A 66 -4.01 -6.62 14.16
N ILE A 67 -4.84 -5.63 13.85
CA ILE A 67 -5.34 -4.63 14.80
C ILE A 67 -6.86 -4.67 14.80
N SER A 68 -7.47 -4.98 15.94
CA SER A 68 -8.94 -5.04 16.11
C SER A 68 -9.63 -5.91 15.03
N GLY A 69 -9.01 -7.03 14.65
CA GLY A 69 -9.52 -7.96 13.64
C GLY A 69 -9.32 -7.53 12.18
N LYS A 70 -8.65 -6.41 11.93
CA LYS A 70 -8.28 -5.94 10.58
C LYS A 70 -6.79 -6.16 10.31
N TYR A 71 -6.44 -6.28 9.03
CA TYR A 71 -5.08 -6.46 8.56
C TYR A 71 -4.54 -5.12 8.08
N ASP A 72 -3.90 -4.40 8.99
CA ASP A 72 -3.32 -3.09 8.72
C ASP A 72 -1.92 -3.26 8.14
N CYS A 73 -1.64 -2.69 6.97
CA CYS A 73 -0.31 -2.70 6.37
C CYS A 73 0.74 -2.22 7.37
N VAL A 74 1.91 -2.86 7.41
CA VAL A 74 3.00 -2.53 8.34
C VAL A 74 3.46 -1.06 8.29
N PHE A 75 3.18 -0.35 7.20
CA PHE A 75 3.52 1.06 7.01
C PHE A 75 2.37 2.04 7.30
N LEU A 76 1.23 1.55 7.78
CA LEU A 76 0.12 2.37 8.22
C LEU A 76 0.38 2.86 9.65
N ASP A 77 0.45 4.18 9.79
CA ASP A 77 0.52 4.85 11.09
C ASP A 77 -0.82 5.52 11.39
N ARG A 78 -1.40 5.17 12.55
CA ARG A 78 -2.65 5.71 13.10
C ARG A 78 -2.45 6.43 14.44
N THR A 79 -1.21 6.72 14.82
CA THR A 79 -0.89 7.40 16.09
C THR A 79 -1.26 8.88 16.08
N ALA A 80 -1.27 9.49 14.90
CA ALA A 80 -1.75 10.86 14.69
C ALA A 80 -3.27 10.91 14.45
N GLU A 81 -3.84 12.13 14.47
CA GLU A 81 -5.26 12.34 14.15
C GLU A 81 -5.67 11.84 12.76
N LYS A 82 -4.71 11.82 11.81
CA LYS A 82 -4.91 11.32 10.45
C LYS A 82 -4.05 10.10 10.19
N ALA A 83 -4.58 9.15 9.43
CA ALA A 83 -3.83 7.95 9.05
C ALA A 83 -2.77 8.30 7.99
N THR A 84 -1.52 7.93 8.25
CA THR A 84 -0.41 8.22 7.33
C THR A 84 0.26 6.94 6.86
N CYS A 85 0.77 6.96 5.63
CA CYS A 85 1.57 5.87 5.09
C CYS A 85 3.03 6.34 5.09
N SER A 86 3.88 5.69 5.87
CA SER A 86 5.31 6.05 5.94
C SER A 86 6.05 5.85 4.61
N LEU A 87 5.49 5.04 3.71
CA LEU A 87 5.97 4.81 2.36
C LEU A 87 5.28 5.66 1.28
N TYR A 88 4.50 6.69 1.61
CA TYR A 88 3.61 7.38 0.67
C TYR A 88 4.22 7.69 -0.72
N GLU A 89 5.45 8.19 -0.76
CA GLU A 89 6.15 8.53 -2.01
C GLU A 89 6.71 7.32 -2.78
N ALA A 90 6.98 6.22 -2.08
CA ALA A 90 7.53 4.98 -2.63
C ALA A 90 6.50 3.84 -2.66
N ARG A 91 5.21 4.15 -2.48
CA ARG A 91 4.12 3.15 -2.51
C ARG A 91 4.17 2.32 -3.79
N PRO A 92 3.89 1.01 -3.72
CA PRO A 92 3.79 0.18 -4.91
C PRO A 92 2.59 0.60 -5.77
N LEU A 93 2.61 0.22 -7.05
CA LEU A 93 1.61 0.55 -8.05
C LEU A 93 0.21 0.10 -7.61
N GLN A 94 0.11 -1.06 -6.94
CA GLN A 94 -1.15 -1.52 -6.38
C GLN A 94 -1.75 -0.48 -5.41
N CYS A 95 -0.95 0.09 -4.50
CA CYS A 95 -1.42 1.14 -3.60
C CYS A 95 -1.70 2.48 -4.30
N ARG A 96 -0.99 2.80 -5.39
CA ARG A 96 -1.19 4.05 -6.16
C ARG A 96 -2.47 4.04 -6.99
N THR A 97 -2.93 2.85 -7.38
CA THR A 97 -4.12 2.67 -8.23
C THR A 97 -5.41 2.57 -7.43
N TRP A 98 -5.36 2.56 -6.09
CA TRP A 98 -6.55 2.71 -5.27
C TRP A 98 -7.17 4.10 -5.46
N PRO A 99 -8.51 4.26 -5.56
CA PRO A 99 -9.56 3.25 -5.39
C PRO A 99 -9.96 2.51 -6.67
N PHE A 100 -9.26 2.68 -7.80
CA PHE A 100 -9.64 2.13 -9.12
C PHE A 100 -9.32 0.63 -9.30
N TRP A 101 -9.30 -0.14 -8.21
CA TRP A 101 -9.18 -1.60 -8.30
C TRP A 101 -10.45 -2.20 -8.90
N ARG A 102 -10.32 -3.35 -9.57
CA ARG A 102 -11.47 -4.06 -10.19
C ARG A 102 -12.60 -4.37 -9.21
N GLU A 103 -12.29 -4.47 -7.92
CA GLU A 103 -13.25 -4.75 -6.84
C GLU A 103 -14.14 -3.54 -6.51
N ASN A 104 -13.72 -2.33 -6.91
CA ASN A 104 -14.41 -1.07 -6.61
C ASN A 104 -15.07 -0.43 -7.85
N LEU A 105 -14.92 -1.04 -9.03
CA LEU A 105 -15.54 -0.64 -10.29
C LEU A 105 -16.76 -1.52 -10.57
#